data_AF-A0A939U6I9-F1
#
_entry.id   AF-A0A939U6I9-F1
#
_cell.length_a   1.000
_cell.length_b   1.000
_cell.length_c   1.000
_cell.angle_alpha   90.00
_cell.angle_beta   90.00
_cell.angle_gamma   90.00
#
_symmetry.space_group_name_H-M   'P 1'
#
loop_
_entity.id
_entity.type
_entity.pdbx_description
1 polymer ?
#
loop_
_entity_poly.entity_id
_entity_poly.type
_entity_poly.pdbx_seq_one_letter_code
_entity_poly.pdbx_strand_id
1 'polypeptide(L)'
;MLDLPEPSRVNSAAGQQDKQRYIKKIEDVPARYREHPRFDELSRDPAHKGDRPEKVLREAMSALEAEMSGKVAGPVTRGDTGYIDFYDGEGYPFDVKTPLSPSPGDNWQFSPYQVADTILDQLKKDHKNKLTGEEQPVAVLLDTTYMKEEDRIEMWRELRKMTKENRGILKRIFEVNVQLDPEPKKNRLSPQQFALIAKGMGR
;
A
#
# COMPACT_ATOMS: atom_id res chain seq x y z
N MET A 1 -5.49 -20.51 20.19
CA MET A 1 -5.05 -19.39 19.36
C MET A 1 -5.66 -19.61 18.00
N LEU A 2 -6.48 -18.68 17.51
CA LEU A 2 -6.79 -18.64 16.08
C LEU A 2 -5.46 -18.32 15.38
N ASP A 3 -5.06 -19.19 14.46
CA ASP A 3 -3.86 -18.99 13.66
C ASP A 3 -4.10 -17.80 12.73
N LEU A 4 -3.11 -16.90 12.64
CA LEU A 4 -3.15 -15.80 11.66
C LEU A 4 -3.37 -16.38 10.24
N PRO A 5 -4.02 -15.63 9.34
CA PRO A 5 -4.13 -16.04 7.95
C PRO A 5 -2.74 -16.36 7.37
N GLU A 6 -2.67 -17.33 6.47
CA GLU A 6 -1.40 -17.70 5.87
C GLU A 6 -0.80 -16.49 5.11
N PRO A 7 0.50 -16.18 5.30
CA PRO A 7 1.15 -15.08 4.61
C PRO A 7 0.98 -15.19 3.11
N SER A 8 0.48 -14.13 2.48
CA SER A 8 0.40 -14.04 1.02
C SER A 8 1.45 -13.10 0.47
N ARG A 9 2.20 -13.55 -0.53
CA ARG A 9 3.26 -12.78 -1.19
C ARG A 9 2.90 -12.51 -2.65
N VAL A 10 3.39 -11.38 -3.17
CA VAL A 10 3.33 -11.12 -4.61
C VAL A 10 4.48 -11.84 -5.32
N ASN A 11 4.28 -12.18 -6.60
CA ASN A 11 5.36 -12.78 -7.40
C ASN A 11 6.49 -11.78 -7.67
N SER A 12 6.14 -10.50 -7.90
CA SER A 12 7.07 -9.39 -8.09
C SER A 12 6.47 -8.09 -7.56
N ALA A 13 7.30 -7.10 -7.23
CA ALA A 13 6.92 -5.70 -7.05
C ALA A 13 6.39 -5.13 -8.38
N ALA A 14 5.61 -4.05 -8.31
CA ALA A 14 4.96 -3.50 -9.50
C ALA A 14 5.84 -2.50 -10.30
N GLY A 15 6.96 -2.03 -9.74
CA GLY A 15 7.89 -1.12 -10.44
C GLY A 15 7.28 0.24 -10.79
N GLN A 16 6.32 0.72 -9.99
CA GLN A 16 5.59 1.97 -10.26
C GLN A 16 6.06 3.13 -9.36
N GLN A 17 7.34 3.18 -8.99
CA GLN A 17 7.89 4.20 -8.08
C GLN A 17 7.49 5.65 -8.43
N ASP A 18 7.47 5.98 -9.72
CA ASP A 18 7.11 7.32 -10.21
C ASP A 18 5.65 7.72 -9.96
N LYS A 19 4.78 6.74 -9.70
CA LYS A 19 3.34 7.00 -9.55
C LYS A 19 2.92 7.39 -8.14
N GLN A 20 3.76 7.16 -7.12
CA GLN A 20 3.39 7.47 -5.73
C GLN A 20 3.05 8.96 -5.57
N ARG A 21 3.84 9.82 -6.21
CA ARG A 21 3.69 11.29 -6.16
C ARG A 21 2.41 11.82 -6.80
N TYR A 22 1.66 11.00 -7.52
CA TYR A 22 0.44 11.42 -8.20
C TYR A 22 -0.83 11.16 -7.39
N ILE A 23 -0.78 10.35 -6.33
CA ILE A 23 -1.94 10.09 -5.48
C ILE A 23 -1.94 11.10 -4.33
N LYS A 24 -2.52 12.30 -4.55
CA LYS A 24 -2.52 13.40 -3.57
C LYS A 24 -3.88 13.68 -2.95
N LYS A 25 -4.94 13.33 -3.68
CA LYS A 25 -6.34 13.54 -3.27
C LYS A 25 -7.19 12.40 -3.81
N ILE A 26 -8.33 12.16 -3.17
CA ILE A 26 -9.60 12.11 -3.89
C ILE A 26 -9.55 11.48 -5.29
N GLU A 27 -9.58 12.40 -6.24
CA GLU A 27 -9.77 12.17 -7.66
C GLU A 27 -8.56 11.49 -8.32
N ASP A 28 -7.40 11.46 -7.66
CA ASP A 28 -6.22 10.77 -8.17
C ASP A 28 -6.25 9.26 -7.89
N VAL A 29 -7.09 8.84 -6.93
CA VAL A 29 -7.24 7.42 -6.56
C VAL A 29 -7.91 6.66 -7.71
N PRO A 30 -7.35 5.50 -8.12
CA PRO A 30 -7.94 4.69 -9.19
C PRO A 30 -9.40 4.37 -8.94
N ALA A 31 -10.22 4.42 -9.99
CA ALA A 31 -11.69 4.32 -9.87
C ALA A 31 -12.13 3.08 -9.08
N ARG A 32 -11.45 1.95 -9.29
CA ARG A 32 -11.73 0.69 -8.58
C ARG A 32 -11.67 0.78 -7.06
N TYR A 33 -10.85 1.68 -6.52
CA TYR A 33 -10.78 1.93 -5.08
C TYR A 33 -11.68 3.09 -4.69
N ARG A 34 -11.61 4.22 -5.41
CA ARG A 34 -12.40 5.42 -5.12
C ARG A 34 -13.90 5.17 -5.09
N GLU A 35 -14.38 4.29 -5.97
CA GLU A 35 -15.80 3.94 -6.11
C GLU A 35 -16.20 2.73 -5.24
N HIS A 36 -15.24 2.14 -4.52
CA HIS A 36 -15.54 1.07 -3.59
C HIS A 36 -16.40 1.62 -2.43
N PRO A 37 -17.53 0.96 -2.06
CA PRO A 37 -18.49 1.51 -1.09
C PRO A 37 -17.89 1.90 0.27
N ARG A 38 -16.79 1.24 0.67
CA ARG A 38 -16.08 1.48 1.94
C ARG A 38 -14.84 2.38 1.84
N PHE A 39 -14.49 2.89 0.66
CA PHE A 39 -13.29 3.72 0.52
C PHE A 39 -13.36 4.99 1.35
N ASP A 40 -14.54 5.63 1.38
CA ASP A 40 -14.75 6.86 2.15
C ASP A 40 -14.52 6.65 3.66
N GLU A 41 -14.94 5.50 4.19
CA GLU A 41 -14.71 5.10 5.59
C GLU A 41 -13.24 4.78 5.85
N LEU A 42 -12.63 3.94 5.00
CA LEU A 42 -11.24 3.51 5.16
C LEU A 42 -10.21 4.63 4.98
N SER A 43 -10.62 5.72 4.32
CA SER A 43 -9.77 6.90 4.12
C SER A 43 -9.97 7.99 5.18
N ARG A 44 -10.77 7.77 6.23
CA ARG A 44 -10.90 8.70 7.37
C ARG A 44 -10.09 8.17 8.54
N ASP A 45 -8.91 8.73 8.76
CA ASP A 45 -8.08 8.34 9.90
C ASP A 45 -8.47 9.14 11.17
N PRO A 46 -8.91 8.48 12.26
CA PRO A 46 -9.16 9.14 13.54
C PRO A 46 -7.94 9.90 14.07
N ALA A 47 -6.72 9.40 13.85
CA ALA A 47 -5.48 10.03 14.30
C ALA A 47 -5.19 11.36 13.59
N HIS A 48 -5.76 11.55 12.40
CA HIS A 48 -5.68 12.77 11.62
C HIS A 48 -6.97 13.61 11.71
N LYS A 49 -7.78 13.43 12.76
CA LYS A 49 -9.05 14.17 12.97
C LYS A 49 -10.04 14.04 11.79
N GLY A 50 -9.96 12.94 11.05
CA GLY A 50 -10.77 12.71 9.84
C GLY A 50 -10.23 13.36 8.57
N ASP A 51 -9.07 14.03 8.61
CA ASP A 51 -8.37 14.47 7.41
C ASP A 51 -7.93 13.28 6.57
N ARG A 52 -7.77 13.53 5.26
CA ARG A 52 -7.41 12.52 4.26
C ARG A 52 -6.06 12.83 3.61
N PRO A 53 -4.95 12.83 4.37
CA PRO A 53 -3.64 13.06 3.79
C PRO A 53 -3.33 11.97 2.76
N GLU A 54 -2.42 12.28 1.83
CA GLU A 54 -2.03 11.39 0.73
C GLU A 54 -1.67 9.97 1.21
N LYS A 55 -1.04 9.88 2.40
CA LYS A 55 -0.68 8.62 3.04
C LYS A 55 -1.91 7.75 3.34
N VAL A 56 -2.94 8.32 3.95
CA VAL A 56 -4.17 7.61 4.35
C VAL A 56 -4.93 7.10 3.13
N LEU A 57 -4.93 7.86 2.02
CA LEU A 57 -5.52 7.40 0.75
C LEU A 57 -4.82 6.14 0.23
N ARG A 58 -3.48 6.11 0.27
CA ARG A 58 -2.70 4.95 -0.16
C ARG A 58 -2.91 3.74 0.74
N GLU A 59 -2.94 3.94 2.06
CA GLU A 59 -3.25 2.86 3.01
C GLU A 59 -4.63 2.24 2.75
N ALA A 60 -5.65 3.07 2.50
CA ALA A 60 -6.98 2.59 2.15
C ALA A 60 -6.98 1.79 0.84
N MET A 61 -6.20 2.21 -0.17
CA MET A 61 -6.01 1.45 -1.41
C MET A 61 -5.36 0.09 -1.15
N SER A 62 -4.30 0.04 -0.34
CA SER A 62 -3.62 -1.21 0.01
C SER A 62 -4.55 -2.17 0.75
N ALA A 63 -5.30 -1.69 1.75
CA ALA A 63 -6.23 -2.51 2.52
C ALA A 63 -7.35 -3.10 1.65
N LEU A 64 -7.93 -2.29 0.76
CA LEU A 64 -8.93 -2.77 -0.20
C LEU A 64 -8.34 -3.76 -1.21
N GLU A 65 -7.12 -3.55 -1.69
CA GLU A 65 -6.47 -4.53 -2.57
C GLU A 65 -6.26 -5.87 -1.86
N ALA A 66 -5.83 -5.84 -0.60
CA ALA A 66 -5.64 -7.05 0.20
C ALA A 66 -6.95 -7.83 0.36
N GLU A 67 -8.04 -7.12 0.65
CA GLU A 67 -9.37 -7.73 0.78
C GLU A 67 -9.88 -8.30 -0.56
N MET A 68 -9.89 -7.47 -1.62
CA MET A 68 -10.41 -7.88 -2.94
C MET A 68 -9.62 -9.04 -3.54
N SER A 69 -8.32 -9.16 -3.21
CA SER A 69 -7.48 -10.28 -3.65
C SER A 69 -7.52 -11.50 -2.73
N GLY A 70 -8.32 -11.46 -1.66
CA GLY A 70 -8.48 -12.56 -0.70
C GLY A 70 -7.26 -12.82 0.16
N LYS A 71 -6.35 -11.86 0.30
CA LYS A 71 -5.13 -11.99 1.11
C LYS A 71 -5.36 -11.76 2.59
N VAL A 72 -6.41 -11.02 2.93
CA VAL A 72 -6.90 -10.82 4.28
C VAL A 72 -8.39 -11.07 4.31
N ALA A 73 -8.94 -11.43 5.48
CA ALA A 73 -10.37 -11.60 5.64
C ALA A 73 -11.09 -10.25 5.43
N GLY A 74 -12.21 -10.26 4.73
CA GLY A 74 -13.10 -9.11 4.60
C GLY A 74 -14.29 -9.20 5.55
N PRO A 75 -14.95 -8.07 5.88
CA PRO A 75 -14.59 -6.71 5.46
C PRO A 75 -13.45 -6.10 6.32
N VAL A 76 -12.46 -5.49 5.68
CA VAL A 76 -11.48 -4.64 6.39
C VAL A 76 -12.15 -3.36 6.92
N THR A 77 -11.67 -2.88 8.06
CA THR A 77 -12.17 -1.65 8.71
C THR A 77 -11.01 -0.77 9.17
N ARG A 78 -11.19 0.56 9.23
CA ARG A 78 -10.12 1.47 9.68
C ARG A 78 -9.74 1.19 11.14
N GLY A 79 -8.46 1.38 11.44
CA GLY A 79 -7.95 1.42 12.80
C GLY A 79 -8.63 2.49 13.64
N ASP A 80 -8.73 2.24 14.94
CA ASP A 80 -9.28 3.14 15.95
C ASP A 80 -8.20 3.96 16.66
N THR A 81 -6.92 3.69 16.36
CA THR A 81 -5.75 4.38 16.91
C THR A 81 -4.84 4.84 15.78
N GLY A 82 -3.92 5.77 16.04
CA GLY A 82 -2.89 6.18 15.07
C GLY A 82 -1.73 5.19 14.92
N TYR A 83 -1.91 3.96 15.41
CA TYR A 83 -0.86 2.97 15.54
C TYR A 83 -1.16 1.68 14.73
N ILE A 84 -2.43 1.38 14.51
CA ILE A 84 -2.92 0.36 13.57
C ILE A 84 -3.66 1.07 12.44
N ASP A 85 -3.38 0.73 11.19
CA ASP A 85 -4.03 1.38 10.05
C ASP A 85 -5.40 0.75 9.76
N PHE A 86 -5.52 -0.58 9.92
CA PHE A 86 -6.78 -1.30 9.70
C PHE A 86 -6.87 -2.61 10.48
N TYR A 87 -8.09 -3.12 10.58
CA TYR A 87 -8.38 -4.48 11.01
C TYR A 87 -8.96 -5.27 9.84
N ASP A 88 -8.64 -6.55 9.76
CA ASP A 88 -9.32 -7.46 8.83
C ASP A 88 -10.71 -7.87 9.33
N GLY A 89 -11.40 -8.72 8.56
CA GLY A 89 -12.74 -9.21 8.86
C GLY A 89 -12.84 -10.08 10.12
N GLU A 90 -11.71 -10.59 10.63
CA GLU A 90 -11.61 -11.35 11.87
C GLU A 90 -11.12 -10.47 13.05
N GLY A 91 -10.92 -9.18 12.79
CA GLY A 91 -10.49 -8.20 13.78
C GLY A 91 -8.99 -8.20 14.06
N TYR A 92 -8.16 -8.88 13.26
CA TYR A 92 -6.71 -8.85 13.43
C TYR A 92 -6.13 -7.48 13.08
N PRO A 93 -5.18 -6.96 13.88
CA PRO A 93 -4.59 -5.64 13.65
C PRO A 93 -3.50 -5.67 12.58
N PHE A 94 -3.60 -4.75 11.61
CA PHE A 94 -2.63 -4.55 10.54
C PHE A 94 -2.12 -3.11 10.46
N ASP A 95 -0.82 -2.98 10.21
CA ASP A 95 -0.18 -1.72 9.81
C ASP A 95 0.32 -1.83 8.36
N VAL A 96 0.14 -0.76 7.60
CA VAL A 96 0.54 -0.67 6.21
C VAL A 96 1.95 -0.09 6.13
N LYS A 97 2.82 -0.78 5.39
CA LYS A 97 4.12 -0.26 4.98
C LYS A 97 4.16 -0.14 3.47
N THR A 98 4.53 1.04 2.98
CA THR A 98 4.63 1.34 1.54
C THR A 98 6.04 1.82 1.21
N PRO A 99 7.05 0.93 1.17
CA PRO A 99 8.40 1.33 0.81
C PRO A 99 8.43 1.91 -0.61
N LEU A 100 9.28 2.91 -0.81
CA LEU A 100 9.50 3.55 -2.10
C LEU A 100 10.87 3.16 -2.62
N SER A 101 10.98 2.89 -3.92
CA SER A 101 12.26 2.84 -4.64
C SER A 101 12.58 4.18 -5.29
N PRO A 102 13.86 4.55 -5.47
CA PRO A 102 14.23 5.80 -6.13
C PRO A 102 13.76 5.80 -7.60
N SER A 103 13.13 6.89 -7.99
CA SER A 103 12.74 7.16 -9.38
C SER A 103 13.94 7.64 -10.21
N PRO A 104 13.89 7.54 -11.55
CA PRO A 104 14.95 8.10 -12.40
C PRO A 104 15.15 9.59 -12.11
N GLY A 105 16.37 9.97 -11.72
CA GLY A 105 16.74 11.35 -11.38
C GLY A 105 16.75 11.66 -9.89
N ASP A 106 16.27 10.75 -9.04
CA ASP A 106 16.43 10.88 -7.59
C ASP A 106 17.90 10.75 -7.19
N ASN A 107 18.30 11.52 -6.17
CA ASN A 107 19.69 11.55 -5.65
C ASN A 107 19.89 10.71 -4.37
N TRP A 108 18.88 9.95 -3.96
CA TRP A 108 18.91 9.07 -2.79
C TRP A 108 18.89 7.60 -3.24
N GLN A 109 19.22 6.69 -2.32
CA GLN A 109 19.30 5.25 -2.59
C GLN A 109 18.35 4.48 -1.68
N PHE A 110 17.78 3.40 -2.19
CA PHE A 110 17.00 2.47 -1.38
C PHE A 110 17.88 1.87 -0.27
N SER A 111 17.37 1.83 0.96
CA SER A 111 18.05 1.22 2.10
C SER A 111 17.28 -0.02 2.56
N PRO A 112 17.73 -1.23 2.17
CA PRO A 112 17.09 -2.47 2.62
C PRO A 112 17.03 -2.59 4.14
N TYR A 113 18.07 -2.13 4.84
CA TYR A 113 18.15 -2.16 6.29
C TYR A 113 17.10 -1.28 6.96
N GLN A 114 16.99 0.00 6.57
CA GLN A 114 16.02 0.91 7.20
C GLN A 114 14.58 0.43 6.97
N VAL A 115 14.27 -0.04 5.75
CA VAL A 115 12.94 -0.58 5.46
C VAL A 115 12.67 -1.83 6.28
N ALA A 116 13.61 -2.78 6.32
CA ALA A 116 13.47 -4.00 7.11
C ALA A 116 13.30 -3.68 8.61
N ASP A 117 14.08 -2.74 9.15
CA ASP A 117 14.02 -2.33 10.55
C ASP A 117 12.62 -1.78 10.91
N THR A 118 12.07 -0.88 10.11
CA THR A 118 10.72 -0.34 10.34
C THR A 118 9.60 -1.39 10.26
N ILE A 119 9.73 -2.38 9.36
CA ILE A 119 8.79 -3.50 9.26
C ILE A 119 8.90 -4.38 10.51
N LEU A 120 10.12 -4.74 10.93
CA LEU A 120 10.34 -5.61 12.08
C LEU A 120 9.94 -4.93 13.38
N ASP A 121 10.17 -3.63 13.53
CA ASP A 121 9.69 -2.86 14.66
C ASP A 121 8.17 -2.89 14.78
N GLN A 122 7.45 -2.89 13.66
CA GLN A 122 6.01 -3.07 13.68
C GLN A 122 5.61 -4.49 14.12
N LEU A 123 6.28 -5.51 13.58
CA LEU A 123 6.00 -6.91 13.92
C LEU A 123 6.34 -7.28 15.37
N LYS A 124 7.20 -6.53 16.07
CA LYS A 124 7.51 -6.78 17.49
C LYS A 124 6.38 -6.40 18.45
N LYS A 125 5.34 -5.73 17.95
CA LYS A 125 4.30 -5.18 18.80
C LYS A 125 3.01 -6.00 18.74
N ASP A 126 2.19 -5.79 19.76
CA ASP A 126 0.86 -6.37 19.91
C ASP A 126 -0.19 -5.25 19.93
N HIS A 127 -1.42 -5.61 19.56
CA HIS A 127 -2.59 -4.76 19.67
C HIS A 127 -3.84 -5.62 19.89
N LYS A 128 -4.85 -5.04 20.53
CA LYS A 128 -6.14 -5.72 20.73
C LYS A 128 -6.78 -6.07 19.40
N ASN A 129 -7.25 -7.31 19.30
CA ASN A 129 -8.21 -7.73 18.28
C ASN A 129 -9.49 -6.93 18.44
N LYS A 130 -10.02 -6.40 17.34
CA LYS A 130 -11.20 -5.52 17.37
C LYS A 130 -12.48 -6.21 17.84
N LEU A 131 -12.60 -7.52 17.60
CA LEU A 131 -13.80 -8.29 17.90
C LEU A 131 -13.73 -8.94 19.29
N THR A 132 -12.58 -9.49 19.67
CA THR A 132 -12.42 -10.22 20.94
C THR A 132 -11.86 -9.38 22.07
N GLY A 133 -11.14 -8.29 21.75
CA GLY A 133 -10.42 -7.46 22.72
C GLY A 133 -9.14 -8.08 23.27
N GLU A 134 -8.77 -9.29 22.84
CA GLU A 134 -7.54 -9.97 23.23
C GLU A 134 -6.32 -9.33 22.56
N GLU A 135 -5.19 -9.23 23.27
CA GLU A 135 -3.93 -8.79 22.68
C GLU A 135 -3.46 -9.82 21.64
N GLN A 136 -3.21 -9.34 20.42
CA GLN A 136 -2.75 -10.15 19.30
C GLN A 136 -1.55 -9.49 18.61
N PRO A 137 -0.63 -10.31 18.07
CA PRO A 137 0.52 -9.80 17.33
C PRO A 137 0.09 -9.00 16.09
N VAL A 138 0.68 -7.82 15.90
CA VAL A 138 0.40 -6.98 14.74
C VAL A 138 0.94 -7.59 13.45
N ALA A 139 0.13 -7.62 12.39
CA ALA A 139 0.57 -7.99 11.05
C ALA A 139 0.96 -6.75 10.23
N VAL A 140 1.76 -6.96 9.19
CA VAL A 140 2.14 -5.89 8.25
C VAL A 140 1.57 -6.20 6.88
N LEU A 141 0.82 -5.23 6.34
CA LEU A 141 0.47 -5.20 4.93
C LEU A 141 1.52 -4.38 4.18
N LEU A 142 2.35 -5.07 3.41
CA LEU A 142 3.44 -4.50 2.66
C LEU A 142 2.99 -4.19 1.22
N ASP A 143 2.78 -2.91 0.93
CA ASP A 143 2.47 -2.45 -0.41
C ASP A 143 3.76 -2.24 -1.22
N THR A 144 4.03 -3.19 -2.14
CA THR A 144 5.22 -3.20 -3.00
C THR A 144 4.97 -2.55 -4.36
N THR A 145 3.87 -1.80 -4.52
CA THR A 145 3.51 -1.15 -5.80
C THR A 145 4.60 -0.19 -6.28
N TYR A 146 5.20 0.54 -5.35
CA TYR A 146 6.16 1.62 -5.63
C TYR A 146 7.61 1.19 -5.48
N MET A 147 7.84 -0.12 -5.39
CA MET A 147 9.18 -0.70 -5.35
C MET A 147 9.60 -1.23 -6.72
N LYS A 148 10.90 -1.14 -7.01
CA LYS A 148 11.57 -1.96 -8.02
C LYS A 148 11.70 -3.38 -7.49
N GLU A 149 11.76 -4.34 -8.40
CA GLU A 149 11.87 -5.75 -8.01
C GLU A 149 13.22 -6.04 -7.33
N GLU A 150 14.30 -5.41 -7.78
CA GLU A 150 15.63 -5.57 -7.20
C GLU A 150 15.64 -5.12 -5.72
N ASP A 151 15.07 -3.94 -5.44
CA ASP A 151 14.96 -3.39 -4.08
C ASP A 151 14.08 -4.27 -3.18
N ARG A 152 12.99 -4.84 -3.73
CA ARG A 152 12.15 -5.80 -3.00
C ARG A 152 12.95 -7.06 -2.63
N ILE A 153 13.73 -7.60 -3.56
CA ILE A 153 14.58 -8.78 -3.32
C ILE A 153 15.60 -8.47 -2.22
N GLU A 154 16.25 -7.32 -2.28
CA GLU A 154 17.23 -6.88 -1.28
C GLU A 154 16.60 -6.68 0.10
N MET A 155 15.43 -6.04 0.18
CA MET A 155 14.66 -5.90 1.41
C MET A 155 14.32 -7.27 2.01
N TRP A 156 13.82 -8.22 1.22
CA TRP A 156 13.52 -9.57 1.71
C TRP A 156 14.76 -10.36 2.11
N ARG A 157 15.91 -10.09 1.50
CA ARG A 157 17.20 -10.66 1.92
C ARG A 157 17.59 -10.10 3.30
N GLU A 158 17.44 -8.80 3.51
CA GLU A 158 17.76 -8.16 4.78
C GLU A 158 16.79 -8.58 5.90
N LEU A 159 15.48 -8.63 5.64
CA LEU A 159 14.49 -9.19 6.58
C LEU A 159 14.89 -10.60 7.05
N ARG A 160 15.23 -11.49 6.12
CA ARG A 160 15.64 -12.87 6.43
C ARG A 160 16.95 -12.96 7.23
N LYS A 161 17.86 -12.01 7.01
CA LYS A 161 19.12 -11.89 7.75
C LYS A 161 18.87 -11.41 9.18
N MET A 162 18.07 -10.36 9.34
CA MET A 162 17.74 -9.78 10.65
C MET A 162 16.88 -10.71 11.51
N THR A 163 16.06 -11.58 10.90
CA THR A 163 15.21 -12.54 11.61
C THR A 163 15.77 -13.96 11.58
N LYS A 164 17.08 -14.15 11.49
CA LYS A 164 17.70 -15.48 11.39
C LYS A 164 17.25 -16.42 12.52
N GLU A 165 17.18 -15.89 13.73
CA GLU A 165 16.82 -16.65 14.95
C GLU A 165 15.31 -16.85 15.13
N ASN A 166 14.47 -16.09 14.42
CA ASN A 166 13.01 -16.24 14.46
C ASN A 166 12.38 -15.88 13.10
N ARG A 167 12.53 -16.77 12.12
CA ARG A 167 11.93 -16.56 10.79
C ARG A 167 10.41 -16.62 10.78
N GLY A 168 9.79 -17.20 11.82
CA GLY A 168 8.34 -17.32 11.94
C GLY A 168 7.64 -15.96 11.94
N ILE A 169 8.32 -14.91 12.44
CA ILE A 169 7.79 -13.54 12.45
C ILE A 169 7.42 -13.04 11.04
N LEU A 170 8.15 -13.47 10.01
CA LEU A 170 7.93 -13.06 8.62
C LEU A 170 6.65 -13.66 8.01
N LYS A 171 6.00 -14.62 8.69
CA LYS A 171 4.68 -15.12 8.30
C LYS A 171 3.56 -14.12 8.54
N ARG A 172 3.85 -13.01 9.22
CA ARG A 172 2.88 -11.92 9.48
C ARG A 172 3.00 -10.77 8.48
N ILE A 173 3.72 -10.98 7.38
CA ILE A 173 3.87 -10.00 6.29
C ILE A 173 3.04 -10.48 5.10
N PHE A 174 2.11 -9.62 4.68
CA PHE A 174 1.24 -9.84 3.53
C PHE A 174 1.59 -8.80 2.48
N GLU A 175 1.94 -9.22 1.27
CA GLU A 175 2.31 -8.28 0.21
C GLU A 175 1.15 -8.01 -0.74
N VAL A 176 1.01 -6.75 -1.18
CA VAL A 176 0.07 -6.34 -2.22
C VAL A 176 0.74 -5.47 -3.27
N ASN A 177 0.16 -5.49 -4.47
CA ASN A 177 0.40 -4.49 -5.49
C ASN A 177 -0.96 -3.89 -5.84
N VAL A 178 -1.17 -2.64 -5.47
CA VAL A 178 -2.32 -1.85 -5.85
C VAL A 178 -2.31 -1.67 -7.38
N GLN A 179 -3.45 -1.86 -8.02
CA GLN A 179 -3.59 -1.63 -9.45
C GLN A 179 -3.88 -0.16 -9.70
N LEU A 180 -2.84 0.56 -10.08
CA LEU A 180 -2.94 1.95 -10.49
C LEU A 180 -3.47 2.03 -11.93
N ASP A 181 -4.36 2.98 -12.19
CA ASP A 181 -4.86 3.21 -13.53
C ASP A 181 -3.67 3.50 -14.49
N PRO A 182 -3.77 3.08 -15.76
CA PRO A 182 -2.88 3.60 -16.78
C PRO A 182 -3.03 5.12 -16.80
N GLU A 183 -1.94 5.86 -16.99
CA GLU A 183 -2.03 7.34 -17.04
C GLU A 183 -3.17 7.73 -17.99
N PRO A 184 -4.02 8.72 -17.62
CA PRO A 184 -4.92 9.30 -18.60
C PRO A 184 -4.05 9.70 -19.78
N LYS A 185 -4.29 9.10 -20.95
CA LYS A 185 -3.56 9.47 -22.17
C LYS A 185 -3.63 10.98 -22.22
N LYS A 186 -2.50 11.68 -22.02
CA LYS A 186 -2.42 13.11 -22.37
C LYS A 186 -3.05 13.16 -23.75
N ASN A 187 -4.08 13.98 -23.94
CA ASN A 187 -4.73 14.18 -25.23
C ASN A 187 -3.65 14.70 -26.20
N ARG A 188 -2.85 13.79 -26.74
CA ARG A 188 -2.08 13.99 -27.94
C ARG A 188 -3.17 14.07 -28.98
N LEU A 189 -3.52 15.30 -29.32
CA LEU A 189 -4.28 15.58 -30.53
C LEU A 189 -3.72 14.66 -31.60
N SER A 190 -4.59 13.86 -32.23
CA SER A 190 -4.15 13.04 -33.34
C SER A 190 -3.49 13.95 -34.40
N PRO A 191 -2.58 13.45 -35.25
CA PRO A 191 -2.03 14.24 -36.34
C PRO A 191 -3.12 14.95 -37.17
N GLN A 192 -4.31 14.34 -37.25
CA GLN A 192 -5.50 14.91 -37.92
C GLN A 192 -6.10 16.09 -37.13
N GLN A 193 -6.19 15.99 -35.80
CA GLN A 193 -6.65 17.08 -34.93
C GLN A 193 -5.65 18.25 -34.89
N PHE A 194 -4.35 17.97 -34.91
CA PHE A 194 -3.30 18.99 -35.08
C PHE A 194 -3.43 19.70 -36.43
N ALA A 195 -3.63 18.96 -37.52
CA ALA A 195 -3.78 19.52 -38.86
C ALA A 195 -5.04 20.40 -39.00
N LEU A 196 -6.14 20.05 -38.32
CA LEU A 196 -7.36 20.85 -38.32
C LEU A 196 -7.16 22.19 -37.61
N ILE A 197 -6.50 22.18 -36.45
CA ILE A 197 -6.21 23.40 -35.68
C ILE A 197 -5.23 24.30 -36.43
N ALA A 198 -4.18 23.73 -37.02
CA ALA A 198 -3.21 24.47 -37.83
C ALA A 198 -3.84 25.14 -39.07
N LYS A 199 -4.87 24.52 -39.68
CA LYS A 199 -5.62 25.12 -40.80
C LYS A 199 -6.63 26.20 -40.36
N GLY A 200 -7.06 26.19 -39.10
CA GLY A 200 -7.99 27.17 -38.56
C GLY A 200 -7.33 28.50 -38.13
N MET A 201 -6.03 28.50 -37.83
CA MET A 201 -5.30 29.68 -37.33
C MET A 201 -4.62 30.52 -38.43
N GLY A 202 -4.83 30.17 -39.70
CA GLY A 202 -4.23 30.85 -40.86
C GLY A 202 -5.17 31.78 -41.63
N ARG A 203 -6.10 32.45 -40.95
CA ARG A 203 -6.94 33.51 -41.55
C ARG A 203 -6.69 34.85 -40.87
#